data_AF-A0A418SXJ4-F1
#
_entry.id   AF-A0A418SXJ4-F1
#
_cell.length_a   1.000
_cell.length_b   1.000
_cell.length_c   1.000
_cell.angle_alpha   90.00
_cell.angle_beta   90.00
_cell.angle_gamma   90.00
#
_symmetry.space_group_name_H-M   'P 1'
#
loop_
_entity.id
_entity.type
_entity.pdbx_description
1 polymer ?
#
loop_
_entity_poly.entity_id
_entity_poly.type
_entity_poly.pdbx_seq_one_letter_code
_entity_poly.pdbx_strand_id
1 'polypeptide(L)'
;MGDFLRMNGLTGLFSIVVELLSILLVWMLIREVKWETFFHFPNSRKAQVLKLLLTVALGHLFAQFILQYWNYTVMLKTFVE
;
A
#
# COMPACT_ATOMS: atom_id res chain seq x y z
N MET A 1 -24.30 8.50 18.77
CA MET A 1 -24.26 8.53 17.30
C MET A 1 -23.05 9.29 16.76
N GLY A 2 -22.72 10.48 17.29
CA GLY A 2 -21.57 11.29 16.82
C GLY A 2 -20.20 10.61 16.98
N ASP A 3 -19.96 9.87 18.06
CA ASP A 3 -18.63 9.26 18.31
C ASP A 3 -18.29 8.14 17.34
N PHE A 4 -19.28 7.34 16.93
CA PHE A 4 -19.10 6.30 15.90
C PHE A 4 -18.68 6.90 14.55
N LEU A 5 -19.24 8.04 14.15
CA LEU A 5 -18.85 8.72 12.91
C LEU A 5 -17.42 9.24 12.99
N ARG A 6 -16.99 9.73 14.15
CA ARG A 6 -15.61 10.20 14.38
C ARG A 6 -14.60 9.05 14.34
N MET A 7 -14.92 7.91 14.96
CA MET A 7 -14.06 6.72 14.96
C MET A 7 -13.94 6.10 13.57
N ASN A 8 -15.05 6.01 12.82
CA ASN A 8 -15.03 5.50 11.44
C ASN A 8 -14.30 6.45 10.50
N GLY A 9 -14.48 7.77 10.65
CA GLY A 9 -13.76 8.77 9.86
C GLY A 9 -12.25 8.73 10.11
N LEU A 10 -11.82 8.60 11.37
CA LEU A 10 -10.40 8.50 11.71
C LEU A 10 -9.77 7.21 11.16
N THR A 11 -10.49 6.08 11.26
CA THR A 11 -10.04 4.80 10.70
C THR A 11 -9.90 4.87 9.19
N GLY A 12 -10.88 5.48 8.50
CA GLY A 12 -10.82 5.67 7.04
C GLY A 12 -9.66 6.56 6.61
N LEU A 13 -9.43 7.68 7.32
CA LEU A 13 -8.30 8.56 7.05
C LEU A 13 -6.96 7.84 7.25
N PHE A 14 -6.82 7.08 8.33
CA PHE A 14 -5.62 6.28 8.58
C PHE A 14 -5.37 5.27 7.45
N SER A 15 -6.40 4.56 7.00
CA SER A 15 -6.29 3.63 5.88
C SER A 15 -5.81 4.30 4.60
N ILE A 16 -6.36 5.48 4.26
CA ILE A 16 -5.93 6.25 3.08
C ILE A 16 -4.46 6.68 3.20
N VAL A 17 -4.04 7.14 4.38
CA VAL A 17 -2.65 7.55 4.61
C VAL A 17 -1.70 6.36 4.45
N VAL A 18 -2.03 5.20 5.03
CA VAL A 18 -1.22 3.97 4.90
C VAL A 18 -1.15 3.51 3.45
N GLU A 19 -2.26 3.57 2.72
CA GLU A 19 -2.34 3.25 1.28
C GLU A 19 -1.39 4.11 0.45
N LEU A 20 -1.49 5.44 0.59
CA LEU A 20 -0.67 6.38 -0.16
C LEU A 20 0.82 6.26 0.18
N LEU A 21 1.15 6.11 1.47
CA LEU A 21 2.54 5.89 1.90
C LEU A 21 3.11 4.58 1.33
N SER A 22 2.31 3.51 1.30
CA SER A 22 2.73 2.23 0.74
C SER A 22 3.00 2.32 -0.76
N ILE A 23 2.13 3.00 -1.52
CA ILE A 23 2.35 3.25 -2.95
C ILE A 23 3.60 4.09 -3.18
N LEU A 24 3.84 5.13 -2.37
CA LEU A 24 5.05 5.97 -2.46
C LEU A 24 6.32 5.17 -2.15
N LEU A 25 6.30 4.30 -1.14
CA LEU A 25 7.42 3.42 -0.81
C LEU A 25 7.74 2.46 -1.96
N VAL A 26 6.72 1.79 -2.51
CA VAL A 26 6.90 0.90 -3.66
C VAL A 26 7.41 1.66 -4.87
N TRP A 27 6.94 2.89 -5.09
CA TRP A 27 7.42 3.73 -6.18
C TRP A 27 8.91 4.07 -6.04
N MET A 28 9.39 4.32 -4.82
CA MET A 28 10.83 4.50 -4.55
C MET A 28 11.61 3.21 -4.82
N LEU A 29 11.12 2.06 -4.36
CA LEU A 29 11.78 0.77 -4.56
C LEU A 29 11.86 0.39 -6.05
N ILE A 30 10.77 0.57 -6.80
CA ILE A 30 10.70 0.29 -8.23
C ILE A 30 11.66 1.16 -9.06
N ARG A 31 11.97 2.38 -8.59
CA ARG A 31 12.94 3.24 -9.27
C ARG A 31 14.38 2.70 -9.17
N GLU A 32 14.73 2.02 -8.08
CA GLU A 32 16.07 1.44 -7.90
C GLU A 32 16.27 0.11 -8.63
N VAL A 33 15.19 -0.58 -8.99
CA VAL A 33 15.26 -1.85 -9.73
C VAL A 33 15.83 -1.61 -11.14
N LYS A 34 16.92 -2.32 -11.47
CA LYS A 34 17.51 -2.33 -12.81
C LYS A 34 16.59 -3.04 -13.81
N TRP A 35 15.68 -2.28 -14.40
CA TRP A 35 14.73 -2.76 -15.41
C TRP A 35 15.39 -3.34 -16.67
N GLU A 36 16.66 -3.04 -16.88
CA GLU A 36 17.50 -3.55 -17.98
C GLU A 36 17.71 -5.07 -17.93
N THR A 37 17.64 -5.66 -16.73
CA THR A 37 17.77 -7.12 -16.55
C THR A 37 16.47 -7.87 -16.83
N PHE A 38 15.32 -7.21 -16.65
CA PHE A 38 14.00 -7.86 -16.78
C PHE A 38 13.34 -7.59 -18.14
N PHE A 39 13.67 -6.48 -18.80
CA PHE A 39 13.12 -6.11 -20.10
C PHE A 39 14.22 -5.83 -21.12
N HIS A 40 14.16 -6.54 -22.25
CA HIS A 40 15.06 -6.34 -23.40
C HIS A 40 14.92 -4.93 -24.03
N PHE A 41 13.76 -4.26 -23.84
CA PHE A 41 13.51 -2.88 -24.28
C PHE A 41 12.96 -2.02 -23.11
N PRO A 42 13.83 -1.46 -22.26
CA PRO A 42 13.42 -0.76 -21.03
C PRO A 42 12.70 0.58 -21.27
N ASN A 43 12.77 1.16 -22.47
CA ASN A 43 12.28 2.51 -22.78
C ASN A 43 10.99 2.56 -23.61
N SER A 44 10.28 1.45 -23.75
CA SER A 44 8.96 1.45 -24.42
C SER A 44 7.91 2.08 -23.51
N ARG A 45 6.97 2.85 -24.09
CA ARG A 45 5.77 3.36 -23.38
C ARG A 45 5.03 2.23 -22.65
N LYS A 46 5.06 1.01 -23.18
CA LYS A 46 4.47 -0.19 -22.56
C LYS A 46 5.14 -0.56 -21.23
N ALA A 47 6.47 -0.45 -21.15
CA ALA A 47 7.21 -0.75 -19.93
C ALA A 47 6.92 0.26 -18.83
N GLN A 48 6.74 1.54 -19.17
CA GLN A 48 6.37 2.58 -18.20
C GLN A 48 4.98 2.35 -17.59
N VAL A 49 3.99 2.01 -18.43
CA VAL A 49 2.63 1.68 -17.95
C VAL A 49 2.66 0.45 -17.04
N LEU A 50 3.43 -0.59 -17.40
CA LEU A 50 3.57 -1.78 -16.56
C LEU A 50 4.21 -1.43 -15.19
N LYS A 51 5.24 -0.59 -15.16
CA LYS A 51 5.84 -0.11 -13.89
C LYS A 51 4.83 0.62 -13.01
N LEU A 52 4.00 1.46 -13.61
CA LEU A 52 2.96 2.19 -12.87
C LEU A 52 1.93 1.22 -12.28
N LEU A 53 1.43 0.29 -13.10
CA LEU A 53 0.48 -0.74 -12.65
C LEU A 53 1.08 -1.60 -11.53
N LEU A 54 2.34 -2.01 -11.68
CA LEU A 54 3.04 -2.80 -10.67
C LEU A 54 3.22 -2.00 -9.38
N THR A 55 3.54 -0.71 -9.47
CA THR A 55 3.65 0.17 -8.30
C THR A 55 2.34 0.21 -7.53
N VAL A 56 1.23 0.45 -8.22
CA VAL A 56 -0.08 0.57 -7.57
C VAL A 56 -0.51 -0.78 -6.99
N ALA A 57 -0.34 -1.87 -7.72
CA ALA A 57 -0.72 -3.21 -7.25
C ALA A 57 0.10 -3.64 -6.02
N LEU A 58 1.43 -3.48 -6.06
CA LEU A 58 2.29 -3.81 -4.92
C LEU A 58 2.07 -2.87 -3.74
N GLY A 59 1.87 -1.57 -4.00
CA GLY A 59 1.56 -0.58 -2.97
C GLY A 59 0.26 -0.90 -2.24
N HIS A 60 -0.78 -1.27 -2.98
CA HIS A 60 -2.07 -1.69 -2.43
C HIS A 60 -1.95 -2.97 -1.61
N LEU A 61 -1.25 -3.99 -2.13
CA LEU A 61 -1.03 -5.24 -1.38
C LEU A 61 -0.28 -5.00 -0.08
N PHE A 62 0.72 -4.13 -0.09
CA PHE A 62 1.50 -3.80 1.09
C PHE A 62 0.68 -3.01 2.11
N ALA A 63 -0.12 -2.05 1.67
CA ALA A 63 -1.04 -1.31 2.51
C ALA A 63 -2.09 -2.22 3.15
N GLN A 64 -2.71 -3.08 2.36
CA GLN A 64 -3.68 -4.06 2.83
C GLN A 64 -3.04 -4.98 3.89
N PHE A 65 -1.81 -5.44 3.66
CA PHE A 65 -1.07 -6.23 4.65
C PHE A 65 -0.91 -5.47 5.99
N ILE A 66 -0.48 -4.21 5.95
CA ILE A 66 -0.31 -3.39 7.17
C ILE A 66 -1.65 -3.22 7.91
N LEU A 67 -2.71 -2.88 7.18
CA LEU A 67 -4.03 -2.64 7.78
C LEU A 67 -4.64 -3.91 8.38
N GLN A 68 -4.47 -5.06 7.71
CA GLN A 68 -4.91 -6.35 8.23
C GLN A 68 -4.10 -6.77 9.46
N TYR A 69 -2.78 -6.62 9.41
CA TYR A 69 -1.92 -6.94 10.56
C TYR A 69 -2.26 -6.09 11.79
N TRP A 70 -2.53 -4.80 11.57
CA TRP A 70 -2.99 -3.91 12.64
C TRP A 70 -4.32 -4.40 13.21
N ASN A 71 -5.27 -4.77 12.37
CA ASN A 71 -6.56 -5.30 12.81
C ASN A 71 -6.41 -6.58 13.64
N TYR A 72 -5.58 -7.54 13.22
CA TYR A 72 -5.28 -8.75 13.99
C TYR A 72 -4.65 -8.43 15.34
N THR A 73 -3.74 -7.45 15.39
CA THR A 73 -3.09 -7.04 16.64
C THR A 73 -4.09 -6.44 17.62
N VAL A 74 -4.99 -5.58 17.14
CA VAL A 74 -6.07 -5.00 17.96
C VAL A 74 -7.00 -6.10 18.46
N MET A 75 -7.40 -7.04 17.59
CA MET A 75 -8.26 -8.16 17.97
C MET A 75 -7.61 -9.05 19.04
N LEU A 76 -6.32 -9.34 18.89
CA LEU A 76 -5.56 -10.15 19.85
C LEU A 76 -5.43 -9.44 21.19
N LYS A 77 -5.20 -8.12 21.19
CA LYS A 77 -5.19 -7.31 22.41
C LYS A 77 -6.54 -7.39 23.14
N THR A 78 -7.64 -7.23 22.41
CA THR A 78 -9.00 -7.34 22.96
C THR A 78 -9.34 -8.74 23.49
N PHE A 79 -8.68 -9.80 23.03
CA PHE A 79 -8.91 -11.16 23.54
C PHE A 79 -8.20 -11.43 24.88
N VAL A 80 -7.08 -10.75 25.14
CA VAL A 80 -6.26 -10.95 26.35
C VAL A 80 -6.72 -10.09 27.52
N GLU A 81 -7.44 -9.00 27.25
CA GLU A 81 -8.00 -8.03 28.21
C GLU A 81 -9.47 -8.35 28.54
#